data_AF-A0A960GRU6-F1
#
_entry.id   AF-A0A960GRU6-F1
#
_cell.length_a   1.000
_cell.length_b   1.000
_cell.length_c   1.000
_cell.angle_alpha   90.00
_cell.angle_beta   90.00
_cell.angle_gamma   90.00
#
_symmetry.space_group_name_H-M   'P 1'
#
loop_
_entity.id
_entity.type
_entity.pdbx_description
1 polymer ?
#
loop_
_entity_poly.entity_id
_entity_poly.type
_entity_poly.pdbx_seq_one_letter_code
_entity_poly.pdbx_strand_id
1 'polypeptide(L)'
;FRKCIECFLCQNVCHVVRDHEENKKAFAGPRFLMRTAELDMHPLDTLDRKDMAQEEFGLGYCNITKCCTEVCPEHIKITDNALIPLKERVVDRKYDPVVWLGNKLFKRK
;
A
#
# COMPACT_ATOMS: atom_id res chain seq x y z
N PHE A 1 -0.85 -2.28 12.97
CA PHE A 1 -1.80 -1.34 12.36
C PHE A 1 -2.88 -0.90 13.34
N ARG A 2 -3.55 -1.84 14.02
CA ARG A 2 -4.66 -1.59 14.98
C ARG A 2 -4.39 -0.60 16.13
N LYS A 3 -3.13 -0.30 16.44
CA LYS A 3 -2.74 0.70 17.44
C LYS A 3 -2.67 2.13 16.89
N CYS A 4 -2.87 2.33 15.59
CA CYS A 4 -2.73 3.66 14.99
C CYS A 4 -3.73 4.64 15.62
N ILE A 5 -3.21 5.74 16.17
CA ILE A 5 -3.97 6.84 16.77
C ILE A 5 -4.30 7.97 15.79
N GLU A 6 -4.09 7.74 14.49
CA GLU A 6 -4.37 8.74 13.44
C GLU A 6 -3.68 10.10 13.64
N CYS A 7 -2.44 10.11 14.14
CA CYS A 7 -1.70 11.35 14.35
C CYS A 7 -1.09 11.98 13.07
N PHE A 8 -1.15 11.29 11.93
CA PHE A 8 -0.64 11.71 10.61
C PHE A 8 0.86 12.09 10.53
N LEU A 9 1.67 11.84 11.56
CA LEU A 9 3.12 12.10 11.51
C LEU A 9 3.82 11.36 10.36
N CYS A 10 3.43 10.10 10.13
CA CYS A 10 3.92 9.32 9.00
C CYS A 10 3.58 9.94 7.63
N GLN A 11 2.44 10.63 7.52
CA GLN A 11 2.01 11.31 6.30
C GLN A 11 2.86 12.57 6.06
N ASN A 12 3.05 13.37 7.10
CA ASN A 12 3.77 14.64 7.03
C ASN A 12 5.26 14.44 6.70
N VAL A 13 5.92 13.46 7.33
CA VAL A 13 7.36 13.22 7.09
C VAL A 13 7.67 12.55 5.75
N CYS A 14 6.65 12.02 5.06
CA CYS A 14 6.88 11.24 3.85
C CYS A 14 7.46 12.11 2.73
N HIS A 15 8.75 11.91 2.41
CA HIS A 15 9.47 12.66 1.37
C HIS A 15 8.76 12.63 0.01
N VAL A 16 8.07 11.54 -0.34
CA VAL A 16 7.32 11.40 -1.59
C VAL A 16 6.14 12.37 -1.70
N VAL A 17 5.59 12.82 -0.57
CA VAL A 17 4.49 13.82 -0.51
C VAL A 17 5.05 15.21 -0.22
N ARG A 18 6.02 15.28 0.70
CA ARG A 18 6.60 16.53 1.20
C ARG A 18 7.47 17.22 0.16
N ASP A 19 8.33 16.46 -0.53
CA ASP A 19 9.33 16.99 -1.44
C ASP A 19 8.83 17.02 -2.90
N HIS A 20 7.67 16.40 -3.16
CA HIS A 20 7.05 16.29 -4.48
C HIS A 20 5.56 16.63 -4.39
N GLU A 21 5.25 17.91 -4.50
CA GLU A 21 3.87 18.39 -4.39
C GLU A 21 2.98 17.87 -5.53
N GLU A 22 3.55 17.62 -6.70
CA GLU A 22 2.91 16.99 -7.85
C GLU A 22 2.35 15.59 -7.54
N ASN A 23 2.96 14.86 -6.60
CA ASN A 23 2.53 13.53 -6.21
C ASN A 23 1.27 13.56 -5.34
N LYS A 24 0.91 14.68 -4.71
CA LYS A 24 -0.22 14.74 -3.75
C LYS A 24 -1.55 14.29 -4.35
N LYS A 25 -1.75 14.46 -5.66
CA LYS A 25 -2.96 14.02 -6.37
C LYS A 25 -3.00 12.52 -6.63
N ALA A 26 -1.83 11.89 -6.78
CA ALA A 26 -1.69 10.50 -7.20
C ALA A 26 -1.29 9.56 -6.06
N PHE A 27 -0.67 10.08 -5.01
CA PHE A 27 -0.18 9.32 -3.87
C PHE A 27 -0.89 9.73 -2.59
N ALA A 28 -1.71 8.84 -2.07
CA ALA A 28 -2.44 9.09 -0.83
C ALA A 28 -1.52 9.13 0.38
N GLY A 29 -0.39 8.42 0.35
CA GLY A 29 0.61 8.41 1.42
C GLY A 29 0.45 7.27 2.44
N PRO A 30 1.43 7.15 3.37
CA PRO A 30 1.58 5.97 4.21
C PRO A 30 0.45 5.77 5.20
N ARG A 31 -0.21 6.84 5.68
CA ARG A 31 -1.32 6.69 6.63
C ARG A 31 -2.50 5.98 5.96
N PHE A 32 -2.87 6.41 4.76
CA PHE A 32 -4.01 5.86 4.02
C PHE A 32 -3.71 4.45 3.53
N LEU A 33 -2.52 4.23 2.96
CA LEU A 33 -2.10 2.88 2.52
C LEU A 33 -2.00 1.88 3.68
N MET A 34 -1.61 2.32 4.89
CA MET A 34 -1.67 1.47 6.06
C MET A 34 -3.11 1.10 6.44
N ARG A 35 -4.09 2.00 6.25
CA ARG A 35 -5.51 1.66 6.44
C ARG A 35 -5.97 0.65 5.40
N THR A 36 -5.57 0.82 4.15
CA THR A 36 -5.86 -0.13 3.08
C THR A 36 -5.30 -1.50 3.40
N ALA A 37 -4.04 -1.58 3.85
CA ALA A 37 -3.42 -2.84 4.28
C ALA A 37 -4.15 -3.49 5.47
N GLU A 38 -4.59 -2.70 6.46
CA GLU A 38 -5.35 -3.24 7.58
C GLU A 38 -6.66 -3.90 7.14
N LEU A 39 -7.37 -3.30 6.18
CA LEU A 39 -8.62 -3.84 5.64
C LEU A 39 -8.34 -5.06 4.74
N ASP A 40 -7.44 -4.94 3.78
CA ASP A 40 -7.09 -5.99 2.80
C ASP A 40 -6.55 -7.27 3.46
N MET A 41 -5.90 -7.16 4.62
CA MET A 41 -5.37 -8.29 5.38
C MET A 41 -6.34 -8.79 6.46
N HIS A 42 -7.52 -8.19 6.60
CA HIS A 42 -8.50 -8.61 7.58
C HIS A 42 -9.22 -9.89 7.11
N PRO A 43 -9.32 -10.95 7.93
CA PRO A 43 -9.88 -12.25 7.50
C PRO A 43 -11.37 -12.19 7.14
N LEU A 44 -12.10 -11.20 7.66
CA LEU A 44 -13.51 -10.96 7.33
C LEU A 44 -13.72 -9.99 6.16
N ASP A 45 -12.66 -9.41 5.61
CA ASP A 45 -12.80 -8.52 4.46
C ASP A 45 -13.01 -9.36 3.20
N THR A 46 -14.08 -9.03 2.46
CA THR A 46 -14.50 -9.78 1.26
C THR A 46 -14.15 -9.06 -0.03
N LEU A 47 -13.66 -7.81 0.05
CA LEU A 47 -13.38 -6.98 -1.11
C LEU A 47 -11.86 -6.94 -1.38
N ASP A 48 -11.47 -7.30 -2.60
CA ASP A 48 -10.07 -7.20 -3.04
C ASP A 48 -9.69 -5.72 -3.24
N ARG A 49 -8.74 -5.23 -2.43
CA ARG A 49 -8.31 -3.83 -2.43
C ARG A 49 -6.98 -3.61 -3.16
N LYS A 50 -6.40 -4.65 -3.76
CA LYS A 50 -5.07 -4.56 -4.39
C LYS A 50 -5.03 -3.56 -5.54
N ASP A 51 -6.01 -3.61 -6.44
CA ASP A 51 -6.08 -2.73 -7.60
C ASP A 51 -6.27 -1.27 -7.15
N MET A 52 -7.18 -1.04 -6.19
CA MET A 52 -7.40 0.26 -5.55
C MET A 52 -6.14 0.79 -4.83
N ALA A 53 -5.40 -0.07 -4.12
CA ALA A 53 -4.15 0.31 -3.46
C ALA A 53 -3.12 0.86 -4.45
N GLN A 54 -3.00 0.23 -5.61
CA GLN A 54 -2.04 0.63 -6.64
C GLN A 54 -2.52 1.84 -7.45
N GLU A 55 -3.75 1.80 -7.96
CA GLU A 55 -4.23 2.72 -8.99
C GLU A 55 -4.86 3.99 -8.38
N GLU A 56 -5.60 3.85 -7.27
CA GLU A 56 -6.27 4.98 -6.62
C GLU A 56 -5.41 5.61 -5.51
N PHE A 57 -4.75 4.79 -4.70
CA PHE A 57 -3.95 5.30 -3.57
C PHE A 57 -2.46 5.47 -3.90
N GLY A 58 -2.03 5.08 -5.09
CA GLY A 58 -0.69 5.31 -5.59
C GLY A 58 0.40 4.52 -4.85
N LEU A 59 0.13 3.28 -4.43
CA LEU A 59 1.12 2.44 -3.73
C LEU A 59 2.49 2.38 -4.44
N GLY A 60 2.50 2.49 -5.77
CA GLY A 60 3.71 2.55 -6.60
C GLY A 60 4.68 3.66 -6.24
N TYR A 61 4.20 4.80 -5.72
CA TYR A 61 5.04 5.96 -5.36
C TYR A 61 5.87 5.74 -4.09
N CYS A 62 5.51 4.78 -3.23
CA CYS A 62 6.25 4.56 -2.00
C CYS A 62 7.66 4.00 -2.25
N ASN A 63 8.72 4.71 -1.83
CA ASN A 63 10.11 4.29 -2.01
C ASN A 63 10.69 3.39 -0.89
N ILE A 64 9.87 2.90 0.04
CA ILE A 64 10.28 1.95 1.11
C ILE A 64 11.40 2.51 2.05
N THR A 65 11.66 3.82 2.06
CA THR A 65 12.73 4.45 2.86
C THR A 65 12.54 4.43 4.38
N LYS A 66 11.41 3.91 4.88
CA LYS A 66 11.09 3.79 6.32
C LYS A 66 10.93 5.10 7.12
N CYS A 67 10.96 6.27 6.48
CA CYS A 67 10.65 7.56 7.13
C CYS A 67 9.34 7.54 7.95
N CYS A 68 8.30 6.87 7.46
CA CYS A 68 7.02 6.73 8.16
C CYS A 68 7.07 5.84 9.42
N THR A 69 8.01 4.89 9.47
CA THR A 69 8.20 3.97 10.60
C THR A 69 8.98 4.64 11.73
N GLU A 70 10.00 5.43 11.38
CA GLU A 70 10.88 6.11 12.33
C GLU A 70 10.13 7.13 13.21
N VAL A 71 9.11 7.81 12.66
CA VAL A 71 8.36 8.86 13.37
C VAL A 71 7.10 8.35 14.08
N CYS A 72 6.76 7.06 13.97
CA CYS A 72 5.50 6.57 14.51
C CYS A 72 5.56 6.48 16.05
N PRO A 73 4.74 7.25 16.79
CA PRO A 73 4.77 7.24 18.26
C PRO A 73 4.29 5.92 18.86
N GLU A 74 3.48 5.17 18.10
CA GLU A 74 2.97 3.84 18.47
C GLU A 74 3.94 2.72 18.08
N HIS A 75 5.14 3.07 17.60
CA HIS A 75 6.19 2.15 17.17
C HIS A 75 5.70 1.09 16.16
N ILE A 76 4.76 1.49 15.30
CA ILE A 76 4.25 0.61 14.25
C ILE A 76 5.32 0.53 13.17
N LYS A 77 5.75 -0.70 12.84
CA LYS A 77 6.61 -0.97 11.68
C LYS A 77 5.80 -0.85 10.38
N ILE A 78 5.41 0.38 10.02
CA ILE A 78 4.49 0.66 8.91
C ILE A 78 5.03 0.09 7.60
N THR A 79 6.31 0.29 7.31
CA THR A 79 6.89 -0.17 6.04
C THR A 79 6.91 -1.69 5.97
N ASP A 80 7.46 -2.35 7.00
CA ASP A 80 7.68 -3.80 7.01
C ASP A 80 6.38 -4.59 7.12
N ASN A 81 5.40 -4.08 7.88
CA ASN A 81 4.18 -4.83 8.14
C ASN A 81 3.04 -4.43 7.19
N ALA A 82 2.96 -3.18 6.71
CA ALA A 82 1.87 -2.72 5.85
C ALA A 82 2.29 -2.52 4.40
N LEU A 83 3.28 -1.65 4.14
CA LEU A 83 3.56 -1.20 2.77
C LEU A 83 4.24 -2.28 1.93
N ILE A 84 5.22 -3.01 2.47
CA ILE A 84 5.88 -4.12 1.76
C ILE A 84 4.88 -5.24 1.46
N PRO A 85 4.11 -5.78 2.43
CA PRO A 85 3.17 -6.85 2.12
C PRO A 85 2.04 -6.41 1.19
N LEU A 86 1.60 -5.16 1.25
CA LEU A 86 0.62 -4.63 0.30
C LEU A 86 1.21 -4.56 -1.12
N LYS A 87 2.50 -4.20 -1.27
CA LYS A 87 3.19 -4.23 -2.56
C LYS A 87 3.35 -5.64 -3.10
N GLU A 88 3.78 -6.59 -2.28
CA GLU A 88 3.92 -8.01 -2.65
C GLU A 88 2.60 -8.57 -3.18
N ARG A 89 1.49 -8.30 -2.47
CA ARG A 89 0.14 -8.71 -2.89
C ARG A 89 -0.31 -8.14 -4.23
N VAL A 90 0.08 -6.90 -4.56
CA VAL A 90 -0.19 -6.28 -5.87
C VAL A 90 0.68 -6.93 -6.96
N VAL A 91 1.94 -7.22 -6.66
CA VAL A 91 2.90 -7.81 -7.60
C VAL A 91 2.48 -9.23 -8.00
N ASP A 92 2.04 -10.05 -7.04
CA ASP A 92 1.59 -11.44 -7.29
C ASP A 92 0.51 -11.53 -8.38
N ARG A 93 -0.35 -10.51 -8.51
CA ARG A 93 -1.41 -10.47 -9.53
C ARG A 93 -0.94 -9.92 -10.87
N LYS A 94 0.00 -8.98 -10.88
CA LYS A 94 0.37 -8.20 -12.07
C LYS A 94 1.58 -8.79 -12.83
N TYR A 95 2.46 -9.52 -12.13
CA TYR A 95 3.74 -9.99 -12.69
C TYR A 95 3.94 -11.51 -12.70
N ASP A 96 3.06 -12.31 -12.09
CA ASP A 96 3.18 -13.77 -12.19
C ASP A 96 2.89 -14.24 -13.63
N PRO A 97 3.91 -14.73 -14.38
CA PRO A 97 3.73 -15.16 -15.76
C PRO A 97 2.73 -16.32 -15.86
N VAL A 98 2.61 -17.16 -14.85
CA VAL A 98 1.72 -18.33 -14.84
C VAL A 98 0.27 -17.88 -14.73
N VAL A 99 -0.04 -16.93 -13.85
CA VAL A 99 -1.40 -16.38 -13.69
C VAL A 99 -1.80 -15.55 -14.90
N TRP A 100 -0.90 -14.72 -15.43
CA TRP A 100 -1.14 -13.94 -16.64
C TRP A 100 -1.35 -14.81 -17.87
N LEU A 101 -0.47 -15.80 -18.09
CA LEU A 101 -0.56 -16.73 -19.21
C LEU A 101 -1.78 -17.64 -19.06
N GLY A 102 -2.10 -18.07 -17.84
CA GLY A 102 -3.32 -18.81 -17.51
C GLY A 102 -4.58 -18.04 -17.86
N ASN A 103 -4.68 -16.76 -17.46
CA ASN A 103 -5.80 -15.90 -17.83
C ASN A 103 -5.89 -15.63 -19.34
N LYS A 104 -4.76 -15.63 -20.05
CA LYS A 104 -4.71 -15.40 -21.51
C LYS A 104 -5.04 -16.65 -22.32
N LEU A 105 -4.68 -17.84 -21.82
CA LEU A 105 -4.89 -19.12 -22.51
C LEU A 105 -6.22 -19.80 -22.11
N PHE A 106 -6.68 -19.64 -20.87
CA PHE A 106 -7.90 -20.27 -20.35
C PHE A 106 -9.13 -19.34 -20.29
N LYS A 107 -9.02 -18.04 -20.64
CA LYS A 107 -10.22 -17.24 -20.99
C LYS A 107 -10.78 -17.71 -22.34
N ARG A 108 -11.53 -18.81 -22.30
CA ARG A 108 -12.41 -19.26 -23.38
C ARG A 108 -13.81 -19.47 -22.78
N LYS A 109 -14.71 -18.54 -23.15
CA LYS A 109 -16.14 -18.44 -22.86
C LYS A 109 -16.56 -18.30 -21.40
#